data_AF-A0A6D2JWH4-F1
#
_entry.id   AF-A0A6D2JWH4-F1
#
_cell.length_a   1.000
_cell.length_b   1.000
_cell.length_c   1.000
_cell.angle_alpha   90.00
_cell.angle_beta   90.00
_cell.angle_gamma   90.00
#
_symmetry.space_group_name_H-M   'P 1'
#
loop_
_entity.id
_entity.type
_entity.pdbx_description
1 polymer ?
#
loop_
_entity_poly.entity_id
_entity_poly.type
_entity_poly.pdbx_seq_one_letter_code
_entity_poly.pdbx_strand_id
1 'polypeptide(L)'
;MEKERTLEREDGSKPSKSSGDIDPHMDYMLYFKGLTREEATGVLAGFGVAICDQRDSLLFQMKGPLHASAITVLDAELTALKRGLTEAVRLGIKHIFIICDNKPVFELVMGRSTPEKVSISLLMSDVQRIRQQLRSSVVVLMTTEDNQTKLAYKLATETLVSEISIRIPPAQNLFR
;
A
#
# COMPACT_ATOMS: atom_id res chain seq x y z
N MET A 1 13.31 -58.29 -28.44
CA MET A 1 12.33 -58.11 -27.35
C MET A 1 12.79 -56.90 -26.56
N GLU A 2 12.28 -55.67 -26.71
CA GLU A 2 10.87 -55.20 -26.86
C GLU A 2 9.94 -55.93 -25.88
N LYS A 3 9.13 -55.30 -25.02
CA LYS A 3 8.56 -53.93 -25.02
C LYS A 3 7.95 -53.63 -23.63
N GLU A 4 7.93 -52.33 -23.26
CA GLU A 4 6.80 -51.50 -22.72
C GLU A 4 5.82 -52.10 -21.68
N ARG A 5 5.23 -51.40 -20.69
CA ARG A 5 4.91 -50.01 -20.29
C ARG A 5 4.13 -50.17 -18.94
N THR A 6 3.98 -49.27 -17.95
CA THR A 6 3.22 -47.99 -17.95
C THR A 6 2.88 -47.58 -16.48
N LEU A 7 3.03 -46.27 -16.15
CA LEU A 7 2.15 -45.37 -15.33
C LEU A 7 1.83 -45.71 -13.84
N GLU A 8 1.75 -44.85 -12.81
CA GLU A 8 1.61 -43.39 -12.52
C GLU A 8 2.17 -43.15 -11.07
N ARG A 9 2.45 -41.96 -10.52
CA ARG A 9 1.59 -40.77 -10.34
C ARG A 9 2.39 -39.50 -10.03
N GLU A 10 1.82 -38.40 -10.50
CA GLU A 10 2.15 -37.01 -10.21
C GLU A 10 1.86 -36.58 -8.76
N ASP A 11 2.46 -35.42 -8.47
CA ASP A 11 1.95 -34.33 -7.64
C ASP A 11 2.04 -34.46 -6.11
N GLY A 12 2.95 -33.64 -5.59
CA GLY A 12 2.97 -33.15 -4.23
C GLY A 12 3.51 -31.74 -4.23
N SER A 13 3.05 -30.91 -5.17
CA SER A 13 3.19 -29.46 -5.08
C SER A 13 2.72 -29.04 -3.69
N LYS A 14 3.64 -28.53 -2.87
CA LYS A 14 3.29 -27.99 -1.54
C LYS A 14 2.17 -26.97 -1.73
N PRO A 15 1.09 -27.04 -0.93
CA PRO A 15 -0.02 -26.13 -1.09
C PRO A 15 0.49 -24.70 -0.89
N SER A 16 0.36 -23.92 -1.97
CA SER A 16 0.33 -22.47 -1.96
C SER A 16 -0.55 -22.03 -0.79
N LYS A 17 -0.02 -21.13 0.06
CA LYS A 17 -0.73 -20.54 1.19
C LYS A 17 -2.16 -20.20 0.77
N SER A 18 -3.13 -20.82 1.43
CA SER A 18 -4.51 -20.35 1.37
C SER A 18 -4.50 -18.85 1.70
N SER A 19 -5.21 -18.05 0.94
CA SER A 19 -5.60 -16.71 1.37
C SER A 19 -6.23 -16.89 2.76
N GLY A 20 -5.51 -16.47 3.80
CA GLY A 20 -5.94 -16.69 5.17
C GLY A 20 -7.32 -16.08 5.34
N ASP A 21 -8.26 -16.89 5.83
CA ASP A 21 -9.58 -16.40 6.17
C ASP A 21 -9.44 -15.27 7.20
N ILE A 22 -10.30 -14.26 7.11
CA ILE A 22 -10.21 -13.09 7.96
C ILE A 22 -10.83 -13.44 9.30
N ASP A 23 -10.02 -13.43 10.36
CA ASP A 23 -10.50 -13.65 11.71
C ASP A 23 -11.05 -12.32 12.26
N PRO A 24 -12.37 -12.21 12.49
CA PRO A 24 -12.98 -10.97 12.97
C PRO A 24 -12.56 -10.59 14.40
N HIS A 25 -11.91 -11.51 15.13
CA HIS A 25 -11.39 -11.30 16.48
C HIS A 25 -9.90 -10.94 16.52
N MET A 26 -9.20 -10.97 15.38
CA MET A 26 -7.80 -10.56 15.30
C MET A 26 -7.65 -9.07 15.03
N ASP A 27 -6.55 -8.53 15.57
CA ASP A 27 -6.05 -7.22 15.21
C ASP A 27 -5.14 -7.32 13.97
N TYR A 28 -5.31 -6.36 13.07
CA TYR A 28 -4.51 -6.24 11.86
C TYR A 28 -3.74 -4.92 11.84
N MET A 29 -2.55 -4.93 11.23
CA MET A 29 -1.74 -3.72 11.05
C MET A 29 -1.81 -3.25 9.61
N LEU A 30 -2.14 -1.97 9.41
CA LEU A 30 -2.08 -1.28 8.13
C LEU A 30 -0.81 -0.42 8.07
N TYR A 31 0.04 -0.76 7.12
CA TYR A 31 1.22 0.02 6.72
C TYR A 31 0.93 0.71 5.40
N PHE A 32 1.32 1.97 5.27
CA PHE A 32 1.12 2.74 4.07
C PHE A 32 2.31 3.68 3.85
N LYS A 33 2.60 3.97 2.58
CA LYS A 33 3.59 4.97 2.20
C LYS A 33 3.20 5.65 0.92
N GLY A 34 3.21 6.98 0.92
CA GLY A 34 3.16 7.81 -0.28
C GLY A 34 4.50 8.49 -0.53
N LEU A 35 4.95 8.49 -1.78
CA LEU A 35 6.20 9.13 -2.19
C LEU A 35 5.99 10.00 -3.41
N THR A 36 6.78 11.06 -3.51
CA THR A 36 6.91 11.90 -4.70
C THR A 36 8.38 12.01 -5.08
N ARG A 37 8.66 12.15 -6.37
CA ARG A 37 9.99 12.42 -6.92
C ARG A 37 9.88 13.49 -7.99
N GLU A 38 10.68 14.54 -7.84
CA GLU A 38 10.81 15.57 -8.87
C GLU A 38 11.62 15.04 -10.05
N GLU A 39 11.13 15.30 -11.25
CA GLU A 39 11.77 14.93 -12.51
C GLU A 39 11.72 16.14 -13.48
N ALA A 40 12.56 16.12 -14.50
CA ALA A 40 12.61 17.20 -15.50
C ALA A 40 11.27 17.42 -16.24
N THR A 41 10.39 16.40 -16.27
CA THR A 41 9.09 16.42 -16.94
C THR A 41 7.90 16.61 -15.99
N GLY A 42 8.15 16.86 -14.70
CA GLY A 42 7.12 17.06 -13.67
C GLY A 42 7.38 16.23 -12.42
N VAL A 43 6.33 15.98 -11.63
CA VAL A 43 6.42 15.19 -10.40
C VAL A 43 5.90 13.77 -10.66
N LEU A 44 6.71 12.77 -10.34
CA LEU A 44 6.27 11.38 -10.23
C LEU A 44 5.76 11.15 -8.82
N ALA A 45 4.69 10.39 -8.68
CA ALA A 45 4.17 10.01 -7.38
C ALA A 45 3.61 8.60 -7.40
N GLY A 46 3.69 7.95 -6.25
CA GLY A 46 3.24 6.59 -6.08
C GLY A 46 2.94 6.29 -4.63
N PHE A 47 2.27 5.17 -4.42
CA PHE A 47 1.97 4.66 -3.09
C PHE A 47 2.27 3.17 -2.98
N GLY A 48 2.47 2.74 -1.73
CA GLY A 48 2.55 1.36 -1.32
C GLY A 48 1.72 1.15 -0.06
N VAL A 49 1.09 -0.01 0.04
CA VAL A 49 0.24 -0.42 1.17
C VAL A 49 0.50 -1.88 1.46
N ALA A 50 0.58 -2.22 2.74
CA ALA A 50 0.60 -3.60 3.24
C ALA A 50 -0.34 -3.75 4.44
N ILE A 51 -1.03 -4.88 4.52
CA ILE A 51 -1.85 -5.26 5.68
C ILE A 51 -1.32 -6.59 6.19
N CYS A 52 -1.03 -6.65 7.50
CA CYS A 52 -0.51 -7.83 8.17
C CYS A 52 -1.41 -8.25 9.33
N ASP A 53 -1.37 -9.54 9.69
CA ASP A 53 -1.91 -10.00 10.98
C ASP A 53 -0.93 -9.66 12.13
N GLN A 54 -1.37 -9.86 13.37
CA GLN A 54 -0.57 -9.68 14.60
C GLN A 54 0.73 -10.52 14.68
N ARG A 55 0.95 -11.45 13.76
CA ARG A 55 2.19 -12.27 13.67
C ARG A 55 3.10 -11.78 12.54
N ASP A 56 2.91 -10.55 12.07
CA ASP A 56 3.59 -9.95 10.93
C ASP A 56 3.43 -10.76 9.62
N SER A 57 2.38 -11.59 9.52
CA SER A 57 2.09 -12.34 8.31
C SER A 57 1.36 -11.43 7.32
N LEU A 58 1.95 -11.25 6.14
CA LEU A 58 1.37 -10.44 5.08
C LEU A 58 0.05 -11.06 4.59
N LEU A 59 -1.04 -10.31 4.75
CA LEU A 59 -2.36 -10.66 4.29
C LEU A 59 -2.65 -10.04 2.91
N PHE A 60 -2.28 -8.77 2.74
CA PHE A 60 -2.56 -8.03 1.52
C PHE A 60 -1.46 -7.00 1.24
N GLN A 61 -1.18 -6.75 -0.04
CA GLN A 61 -0.36 -5.62 -0.46
C GLN A 61 -0.90 -5.01 -1.77
N MET A 62 -0.70 -3.71 -1.92
CA MET A 62 -0.93 -3.03 -3.20
C MET A 62 0.05 -1.86 -3.37
N LYS A 63 0.27 -1.50 -4.63
CA LYS A 63 1.02 -0.31 -5.02
C LYS A 63 0.43 0.26 -6.30
N GLY A 64 0.73 1.51 -6.60
CA GLY A 64 0.31 2.11 -7.86
C GLY A 64 0.72 3.57 -8.01
N PRO A 65 0.73 4.07 -9.25
CA PRO A 65 1.08 5.46 -9.51
C PRO A 65 -0.05 6.40 -9.06
N LEU A 66 0.32 7.64 -8.81
CA LEU A 66 -0.60 8.73 -8.54
C LEU A 66 -0.42 9.81 -9.60
N HIS A 67 -1.50 10.10 -10.31
CA HIS A 67 -1.50 11.07 -11.40
C HIS A 67 -2.26 12.33 -10.96
N ALA A 68 -1.52 13.39 -10.64
CA ALA A 68 -2.04 14.74 -10.47
C ALA A 68 -0.92 15.75 -10.73
N SER A 69 -1.26 16.90 -11.32
CA SER A 69 -0.28 17.91 -11.78
C SER A 69 0.55 18.54 -10.66
N ALA A 70 0.02 18.59 -9.43
CA ALA A 70 0.67 19.20 -8.28
C ALA A 70 0.50 18.33 -7.02
N ILE A 71 0.82 17.04 -7.13
CA ILE A 71 0.73 16.12 -6.00
C ILE A 71 1.85 16.37 -5.00
N THR A 72 1.49 16.56 -3.73
CA THR A 72 2.46 16.68 -2.64
C THR A 72 2.70 15.33 -1.97
N VAL A 73 3.77 15.23 -1.18
CA VAL A 73 4.00 14.06 -0.31
C VAL A 73 2.80 13.80 0.59
N LEU A 74 2.18 14.87 1.13
CA LEU A 74 1.00 14.73 1.99
C LEU A 74 -0.20 14.15 1.23
N ASP A 75 -0.44 14.59 -0.01
CA ASP A 75 -1.48 14.02 -0.87
C ASP A 75 -1.23 12.53 -1.12
N ALA A 76 0.03 12.15 -1.40
CA ALA A 76 0.42 10.77 -1.65
C ALA A 76 0.23 9.88 -0.40
N GLU A 77 0.70 10.33 0.76
CA GLU A 77 0.61 9.60 2.03
C GLU A 77 -0.86 9.38 2.43
N LEU A 78 -1.69 10.42 2.36
CA LEU A 78 -3.13 10.30 2.68
C LEU A 78 -3.90 9.47 1.65
N THR A 79 -3.49 9.48 0.39
CA THR A 79 -4.07 8.60 -0.63
C THR A 79 -3.72 7.14 -0.35
N ALA A 80 -2.48 6.85 0.05
CA ALA A 80 -2.06 5.52 0.47
C ALA A 80 -2.89 5.03 1.67
N LEU A 81 -3.05 5.87 2.70
CA LEU A 81 -3.88 5.59 3.87
C LEU A 81 -5.34 5.29 3.49
N LYS A 82 -5.96 6.15 2.68
CA LYS A 82 -7.35 5.95 2.20
C LYS A 82 -7.50 4.62 1.47
N ARG A 83 -6.57 4.29 0.56
CA ARG A 83 -6.61 3.04 -0.20
C ARG A 83 -6.46 1.82 0.71
N GLY A 84 -5.52 1.85 1.64
CA GLY A 84 -5.34 0.76 2.61
C GLY A 84 -6.54 0.55 3.53
N LEU A 85 -7.16 1.62 4.01
CA LEU A 85 -8.38 1.52 4.83
C LEU A 85 -9.58 0.99 4.03
N THR A 86 -9.74 1.45 2.79
CA THR A 86 -10.79 0.97 1.88
C THR A 86 -10.66 -0.54 1.69
N GLU A 87 -9.44 -1.00 1.48
CA GLU A 87 -9.15 -2.41 1.29
C GLU A 87 -9.35 -3.23 2.57
N ALA A 88 -8.94 -2.72 3.73
CA ALA A 88 -9.19 -3.39 5.00
C ALA A 88 -10.70 -3.63 5.23
N VAL A 89 -11.52 -2.62 4.94
CA VAL A 89 -12.99 -2.74 5.00
C VAL A 89 -13.50 -3.77 3.99
N ARG A 90 -12.97 -3.77 2.76
CA ARG A 90 -13.33 -4.73 1.70
C ARG A 90 -13.02 -6.18 2.10
N LEU A 91 -11.91 -6.39 2.82
CA LEU A 91 -11.53 -7.69 3.37
C LEU A 91 -12.40 -8.09 4.57
N GLY A 92 -13.22 -7.20 5.12
CA GLY A 92 -14.06 -7.50 6.28
C GLY A 92 -13.34 -7.38 7.63
N ILE A 93 -12.13 -6.81 7.65
CA ILE A 93 -11.38 -6.52 8.89
C ILE A 93 -12.22 -5.63 9.79
N LYS A 94 -12.25 -5.95 11.09
CA LYS A 94 -13.02 -5.19 12.10
C LYS A 94 -12.13 -4.35 13.00
N HIS A 95 -10.92 -4.81 13.29
CA HIS A 95 -9.98 -4.16 14.21
C HIS A 95 -8.66 -3.89 13.48
N ILE A 96 -8.26 -2.61 13.45
CA ILE A 96 -7.03 -2.21 12.74
C ILE A 96 -6.18 -1.23 13.55
N PHE A 97 -4.87 -1.45 13.52
CA PHE A 97 -3.84 -0.49 13.88
C PHE A 97 -3.28 0.15 12.61
N ILE A 98 -3.42 1.47 12.50
CA ILE A 98 -2.84 2.28 11.43
C ILE A 98 -1.44 2.67 11.86
N ILE A 99 -0.43 2.08 11.24
CA ILE A 99 0.98 2.35 11.54
C ILE A 99 1.43 3.53 10.68
N CYS A 100 1.78 4.65 11.31
CA CYS A 100 2.11 5.90 10.64
C CYS A 100 3.50 6.37 11.06
N ASP A 101 4.38 6.65 10.10
CA ASP A 101 5.73 7.17 10.32
C ASP A 101 5.84 8.69 10.01
N ASN A 102 4.75 9.31 9.55
CA ASN A 102 4.69 10.70 9.12
C ASN A 102 3.91 11.55 10.13
N LYS A 103 4.62 12.37 10.90
CA LYS A 103 4.02 13.19 11.97
C LYS A 103 2.89 14.13 11.47
N PRO A 104 3.04 14.91 10.38
CA PRO A 104 1.93 15.69 9.82
C PRO A 104 0.67 14.86 9.54
N VAL A 105 0.80 13.67 8.94
CA VAL A 105 -0.33 12.77 8.70
C VAL A 105 -0.92 12.29 10.02
N PHE A 106 -0.10 11.88 10.97
CA PHE A 106 -0.56 11.44 12.29
C PHE A 106 -1.41 12.50 12.99
N GLU A 107 -0.96 13.76 13.04
CA GLU A 107 -1.71 14.85 13.68
C GLU A 107 -3.06 15.10 12.98
N LEU A 108 -3.12 15.01 11.65
CA LEU A 108 -4.37 15.16 10.88
C LEU A 108 -5.35 14.02 11.19
N VAL A 109 -4.87 12.77 11.20
CA VAL A 109 -5.73 11.60 11.46
C VAL A 109 -6.21 11.56 12.92
N MET A 110 -5.42 12.09 13.85
CA MET A 110 -5.81 12.30 15.25
C MET A 110 -6.75 13.49 15.45
N GLY A 111 -6.99 14.32 14.42
CA GLY A 111 -7.82 15.53 14.52
C GLY A 111 -7.16 16.66 15.34
N ARG A 112 -5.84 16.63 15.49
CA ARG A 112 -5.05 17.62 16.25
C ARG A 112 -4.57 18.78 15.37
N SER A 113 -4.63 18.62 14.06
CA SER A 113 -4.35 19.66 13.08
C SER A 113 -5.48 19.76 12.05
N THR A 114 -5.60 20.96 11.46
CA THR A 114 -6.58 21.25 10.42
C THR A 114 -5.95 21.20 9.04
N PRO A 115 -6.58 20.54 8.04
CA PRO A 115 -6.16 20.64 6.65
C PRO A 115 -6.15 22.10 6.15
N GLU A 116 -5.05 22.54 5.54
CA GLU A 116 -4.97 23.86 4.92
C GLU A 116 -5.64 23.91 3.53
N LYS A 117 -5.56 22.80 2.79
CA LYS A 117 -6.08 22.68 1.43
C LYS A 117 -7.43 21.96 1.43
N VAL A 118 -8.36 22.43 0.59
CA VAL A 118 -9.67 21.79 0.39
C VAL A 118 -9.52 20.34 -0.09
N SER A 119 -8.55 20.05 -0.96
CA SER A 119 -8.26 18.67 -1.42
C SER A 119 -7.94 17.73 -0.26
N ILE A 120 -7.10 18.19 0.68
CA ILE A 120 -6.73 17.43 1.88
C ILE A 120 -7.93 17.29 2.82
N SER A 121 -8.76 18.33 2.96
CA SER A 121 -9.99 18.28 3.77
C SER A 121 -10.97 17.22 3.26
N LEU A 122 -11.21 17.16 1.95
CA LEU A 122 -12.06 16.14 1.32
C LEU A 122 -11.47 14.73 1.51
N LEU A 123 -10.16 14.58 1.31
CA LEU A 123 -9.47 13.31 1.49
C LEU A 123 -9.54 12.82 2.94
N MET A 124 -9.39 13.72 3.92
CA MET A 124 -9.54 13.41 5.33
C MET A 124 -10.97 13.06 5.72
N SER A 125 -11.97 13.72 5.12
CA SER A 125 -13.38 13.39 5.31
C SER A 125 -13.67 11.95 4.84
N ASP A 126 -13.10 11.55 3.70
CA ASP A 126 -13.17 10.16 3.23
C ASP A 126 -12.49 9.19 4.20
N VAL A 127 -11.27 9.50 4.66
CA VAL A 127 -10.53 8.67 5.62
C VAL A 127 -11.35 8.48 6.90
N GLN A 128 -11.93 9.54 7.45
CA GLN A 128 -12.75 9.49 8.66
C GLN A 128 -14.01 8.64 8.45
N ARG A 129 -14.71 8.81 7.32
CA ARG A 129 -15.88 8.00 6.95
C ARG A 129 -15.56 6.52 6.79
N ILE A 130 -14.40 6.18 6.23
CA ILE A 130 -13.97 4.78 6.07
C ILE A 130 -13.65 4.18 7.45
N ARG A 131 -12.93 4.92 8.32
CA ARG A 131 -12.61 4.45 9.68
C ARG A 131 -13.85 4.12 10.50
N GLN A 132 -14.95 4.84 10.31
CA GLN A 132 -16.23 4.58 10.97
C GLN A 132 -16.90 3.24 10.58
N GLN A 133 -16.44 2.60 9.49
CA GLN A 133 -16.93 1.27 9.08
C GLN A 133 -16.22 0.13 9.82
N LEU A 134 -15.13 0.43 10.51
CA LEU A 134 -14.36 -0.51 11.33
C LEU A 134 -14.90 -0.48 12.77
N ARG A 135 -14.83 -1.61 13.47
CA ARG A 135 -15.20 -1.68 14.90
C ARG A 135 -14.15 -1.00 15.78
N SER A 136 -12.88 -1.09 15.41
CA SER A 136 -11.77 -0.39 16.05
C SER A 136 -10.78 0.11 15.00
N SER A 137 -10.34 1.37 15.15
CA SER A 137 -9.34 2.00 14.27
C SER A 137 -8.43 2.90 15.10
N VAL A 138 -7.30 2.35 15.52
CA VAL A 138 -6.29 3.02 16.36
C VAL A 138 -5.12 3.45 15.49
N VAL A 139 -4.66 4.69 15.63
CA VAL A 139 -3.47 5.18 14.94
C VAL A 139 -2.29 5.12 15.88
N VAL A 140 -1.18 4.57 15.42
CA VAL A 140 0.07 4.49 16.17
C VAL A 140 1.14 5.27 15.42
N LEU A 141 1.71 6.28 16.07
CA LEU A 141 2.89 6.97 15.56
C LEU A 141 4.11 6.08 15.79
N MET A 142 4.76 5.68 14.71
CA MET A 142 5.93 4.83 14.75
C MET A 142 7.19 5.70 14.69
N THR A 143 8.09 5.51 15.66
CA THR A 143 9.34 6.28 15.79
C THR A 143 10.58 5.50 15.36
N THR A 144 10.42 4.20 15.06
CA THR A 144 11.50 3.29 14.65
C THR A 144 11.06 2.48 13.43
N GLU A 145 11.93 2.27 12.44
CA GLU A 145 11.59 1.48 11.26
C GLU A 145 11.38 -0.01 11.58
N ASP A 146 10.23 -0.58 11.22
CA ASP A 146 10.01 -2.03 11.15
C ASP A 146 10.06 -2.58 9.72
N ASN A 147 10.07 -3.90 9.59
CA ASN A 147 10.18 -4.58 8.28
C ASN A 147 8.98 -4.30 7.37
N GLN A 148 7.80 -4.01 7.92
CA GLN A 148 6.58 -3.82 7.14
C GLN A 148 6.40 -2.37 6.70
N THR A 149 6.86 -1.39 7.49
CA THR A 149 7.07 -0.01 7.05
C THR A 149 8.07 0.02 5.90
N LYS A 150 9.16 -0.77 6.00
CA LYS A 150 10.10 -0.99 4.88
C LYS A 150 9.43 -1.63 3.66
N LEU A 151 8.48 -2.54 3.85
CA LEU A 151 7.72 -3.14 2.75
C LEU A 151 6.83 -2.08 2.04
N ALA A 152 6.04 -1.30 2.78
CA ALA A 152 5.22 -0.25 2.20
C ALA A 152 6.07 0.81 1.45
N TYR A 153 7.23 1.17 2.01
CA TYR A 153 8.20 2.04 1.37
C TYR A 153 8.76 1.45 0.07
N LYS A 154 9.15 0.16 0.09
CA LYS A 154 9.63 -0.56 -1.08
C LYS A 154 8.56 -0.58 -2.19
N LEU A 155 7.31 -0.89 -1.83
CA LEU A 155 6.17 -0.91 -2.75
C LEU A 155 5.95 0.46 -3.42
N ALA A 156 6.02 1.55 -2.66
CA ALA A 156 5.92 2.91 -3.19
C ALA A 156 7.09 3.23 -4.15
N THR A 157 8.31 2.83 -3.78
CA THR A 157 9.52 3.07 -4.58
C THR A 157 9.48 2.32 -5.91
N GLU A 158 9.06 1.05 -5.92
CA GLU A 158 8.93 0.23 -7.14
C GLU A 158 7.98 0.88 -8.17
N THR A 159 6.98 1.61 -7.69
CA THR A 159 6.07 2.37 -8.56
C THR A 159 6.80 3.49 -9.28
N LEU A 160 7.61 4.28 -8.56
CA LEU A 160 8.36 5.39 -9.15
C LEU A 160 9.37 4.90 -10.20
N VAL A 161 10.03 3.76 -9.95
CA VAL A 161 10.96 3.15 -10.93
C VAL A 161 10.22 2.70 -12.20
N SER A 162 9.04 2.11 -12.06
CA SER A 162 8.24 1.62 -13.18
C SER A 162 7.74 2.77 -14.07
N GLU A 163 7.31 3.88 -13.46
CA GLU A 163 6.88 5.09 -14.19
C GLU A 163 8.02 5.71 -15.00
N ILE A 164 9.25 5.70 -14.47
CA ILE A 164 10.43 6.17 -15.21
C ILE A 164 10.65 5.32 -16.47
N SER A 165 10.56 3.99 -16.36
CA SER A 165 10.75 3.09 -17.51
C SER A 165 9.71 3.28 -18.61
N ILE A 166 8.48 3.72 -18.28
CA ILE A 166 7.42 3.98 -19.27
C ILE A 166 7.68 5.30 -20.01
N ARG A 167 8.29 6.29 -19.35
CA ARG A 167 8.51 7.63 -19.92
C ARG A 167 9.75 7.76 -20.79
N ILE A 168 10.70 6.83 -20.72
CA ILE A 168 11.87 6.83 -21.62
C ILE A 168 11.36 6.51 -23.04
N PRO A 169 11.47 7.45 -24.02
CA PRO A 169 11.14 7.14 -25.40
C PRO A 169 12.06 6.01 -25.89
N PRO A 170 11.61 5.13 -26.81
CA PRO A 170 12.52 4.20 -27.47
C PRO A 170 13.65 5.03 -28.08
N ALA A 171 14.90 4.64 -27.82
CA ALA A 171 16.08 5.33 -28.32
C ALA A 171 15.88 5.60 -29.81
N GLN A 172 15.79 6.88 -30.18
CA GLN A 172 15.80 7.26 -31.58
C GLN A 172 17.18 6.85 -32.09
N ASN A 173 17.20 5.77 -32.88
CA ASN A 173 18.38 5.29 -33.55
C ASN A 173 18.91 6.43 -34.43
N LEU A 174 19.95 7.10 -33.94
CA LEU A 174 20.82 7.95 -34.75
C LEU A 174 21.58 7.03 -35.71
N PHE A 175 21.05 6.86 -36.93
CA PHE A 175 21.86 6.41 -38.06
C PHE A 175 21.60 7.34 -39.25
N ARG A 176 22.61 8.20 -39.45
CA ARG A 176 23.07 8.90 -40.67
C ARG A 176 22.05 9.46 -41.64
#